data_AF-A0A931FXN2-F1
#
_entry.id   AF-A0A931FXN2-F1
#
_cell.length_a   1.000
_cell.length_b   1.000
_cell.length_c   1.000
_cell.angle_alpha   90.00
_cell.angle_beta   90.00
_cell.angle_gamma   90.00
#
_symmetry.space_group_name_H-M   'P 1'
#
loop_
_entity.id
_entity.type
_entity.pdbx_description
1 polymer ?
#
loop_
_entity_poly.entity_id
_entity_poly.type
_entity_poly.pdbx_seq_one_letter_code
_entity_poly.pdbx_strand_id
1 'polypeptide(L)'
;MPARAGAVLLVSLLLPGFGTIEGGGQHREHERITRAALACPAGRGPDAGCFQPVSMDQLAGDGRGFGAVGAPDRTEVSVPAAHCDDADFLAGDYPRTRDQATATIGDCVAHLRRRFQEAVRNAGALLDEQGGVIAAEARLDTACRLEEHGESRAKCTALESFGRALHGVQDFYAHSSWADEADPARPIGADNPPGLNRPAPSPVLDLRGTGAPSVPHDLSTGCFVLQDRVPGVGNCERRVTHAALNKDNGLIDPVSGSVTSPGTPRGQVGRNFEKAVTGAIVETRHQWQELRDALRGEYGARRASMMTCALTRDDPADDCRGAGVGRTVAWVLVVLILFLGFAALLLRWRGRRRRFR
;
A
#
# COMPACT_ATOMS: atom_id res chain seq x y z
N MET A 1 56.85 -3.18 -5.87
CA MET A 1 55.61 -2.98 -6.63
C MET A 1 54.47 -3.63 -5.85
N PRO A 2 53.57 -2.89 -5.18
CA PRO A 2 52.47 -3.51 -4.46
C PRO A 2 51.31 -3.79 -5.43
N ALA A 3 50.85 -5.03 -5.44
CA ALA A 3 49.68 -5.47 -6.19
C ALA A 3 48.43 -4.80 -5.62
N ARG A 4 47.67 -4.12 -6.48
CA ARG A 4 46.34 -3.62 -6.18
C ARG A 4 45.40 -4.81 -6.09
N ALA A 5 44.98 -5.17 -4.88
CA ALA A 5 43.82 -6.03 -4.67
C ALA A 5 42.58 -5.22 -5.11
N GLY A 6 42.03 -5.57 -6.27
CA GLY A 6 40.77 -5.00 -6.75
C GLY A 6 39.64 -5.46 -5.83
N ALA A 7 38.91 -4.51 -5.27
CA ALA A 7 37.64 -4.77 -4.63
C ALA A 7 36.68 -5.32 -5.69
N VAL A 8 36.40 -6.63 -5.62
CA VAL A 8 35.29 -7.23 -6.35
C VAL A 8 34.03 -6.71 -5.67
N LEU A 9 33.32 -5.80 -6.35
CA LEU A 9 31.98 -5.40 -5.98
C LEU A 9 31.09 -6.65 -6.17
N LEU A 10 30.76 -7.32 -5.06
CA LEU A 10 29.71 -8.33 -5.04
C LEU A 10 28.39 -7.60 -5.31
N VAL A 11 27.94 -7.63 -6.56
CA VAL A 11 26.55 -7.32 -6.91
C VAL A 11 25.73 -8.48 -6.34
N SER A 12 25.09 -8.24 -5.21
CA SER A 12 24.07 -9.15 -4.67
C SER A 12 22.97 -9.29 -5.72
N LEU A 13 22.89 -10.46 -6.34
CA LEU A 13 21.73 -10.89 -7.10
C LEU A 13 20.60 -11.15 -6.09
N LEU A 14 19.86 -10.10 -5.74
CA LEU A 14 18.58 -10.22 -5.04
C LEU A 14 17.56 -10.68 -6.08
N LEU A 15 17.18 -11.96 -6.05
CA LEU A 15 16.10 -12.51 -6.87
C LEU A 15 14.89 -12.83 -5.97
N PRO A 16 13.66 -12.62 -6.48
CA PRO A 16 12.94 -11.39 -6.14
C PRO A 16 11.50 -11.64 -5.69
N GLY A 17 10.98 -10.76 -4.83
CA GLY A 17 9.54 -10.54 -4.72
C GLY A 17 9.01 -9.67 -5.86
N PHE A 18 7.78 -9.13 -5.77
CA PHE A 18 7.44 -8.02 -6.66
C PHE A 18 8.56 -6.98 -6.48
N GLY A 19 9.25 -6.63 -7.54
CA GLY A 19 10.51 -5.93 -7.38
C GLY A 19 10.31 -4.54 -6.79
N THR A 20 11.27 -4.09 -5.99
CA THR A 20 11.32 -2.72 -5.48
C THR A 20 12.34 -1.85 -6.23
N ILE A 21 13.29 -2.46 -6.95
CA ILE A 21 14.33 -1.75 -7.70
C ILE A 21 14.15 -1.88 -9.22
N GLU A 22 14.78 -0.98 -9.99
CA GLU A 22 15.05 -1.24 -11.41
C GLU A 22 16.39 -1.96 -11.53
N GLY A 23 16.39 -3.15 -12.11
CA GLY A 23 17.61 -3.93 -12.34
C GLY A 23 17.60 -5.29 -11.67
N GLY A 24 18.56 -6.15 -12.03
CA GLY A 24 18.57 -7.54 -11.56
C GLY A 24 17.38 -8.40 -12.06
N GLY A 25 16.62 -7.92 -13.05
CA GLY A 25 15.40 -8.55 -13.55
C GLY A 25 14.11 -7.92 -13.01
N GLN A 26 14.20 -7.10 -11.96
CA GLN A 26 13.07 -6.40 -11.34
C GLN A 26 12.70 -5.10 -12.06
N HIS A 27 11.44 -4.70 -11.93
CA HIS A 27 10.86 -3.54 -12.62
C HIS A 27 10.05 -2.61 -11.70
N ARG A 28 10.34 -2.60 -10.38
CA ARG A 28 9.60 -1.79 -9.39
C ARG A 28 8.11 -2.09 -9.36
N GLU A 29 7.75 -3.36 -9.40
CA GLU A 29 6.38 -3.83 -9.42
C GLU A 29 5.56 -3.28 -8.24
N HIS A 30 6.11 -3.26 -7.02
CA HIS A 30 5.43 -2.66 -5.85
C HIS A 30 5.09 -1.17 -6.06
N GLU A 31 6.06 -0.39 -6.56
CA GLU A 31 5.84 1.02 -6.88
C GLU A 31 4.70 1.17 -7.90
N ARG A 32 4.80 0.41 -9.01
CA ARG A 32 3.87 0.53 -10.14
C ARG A 32 2.46 0.07 -9.79
N ILE A 33 2.31 -1.01 -9.04
CA ILE A 33 1.02 -1.48 -8.52
C ILE A 33 0.40 -0.43 -7.60
N THR A 34 1.18 0.11 -6.68
CA THR A 34 0.71 1.11 -5.71
C THR A 34 0.26 2.39 -6.41
N ARG A 35 1.03 2.87 -7.39
CA ARG A 35 0.65 4.02 -8.22
C ARG A 35 -0.63 3.75 -9.03
N ALA A 36 -0.72 2.61 -9.71
CA ALA A 36 -1.91 2.25 -10.49
C ALA A 36 -3.15 2.10 -9.60
N ALA A 37 -2.97 1.71 -8.34
CA ALA A 37 -4.03 1.58 -7.37
C ALA A 37 -4.51 2.93 -6.81
N LEU A 38 -3.59 3.81 -6.41
CA LEU A 38 -3.87 4.89 -5.46
C LEU A 38 -3.47 6.30 -5.94
N ALA A 39 -2.73 6.45 -7.04
CA ALA A 39 -2.32 7.78 -7.52
C ALA A 39 -3.49 8.57 -8.11
N CYS A 40 -3.44 9.89 -7.99
CA CYS A 40 -4.46 10.74 -8.62
C CYS A 40 -4.39 10.68 -10.15
N PRO A 41 -5.53 10.51 -10.84
CA PRO A 41 -5.56 10.54 -12.30
C PRO A 41 -5.10 11.89 -12.84
N ALA A 42 -4.31 11.86 -13.92
CA ALA A 42 -3.88 13.08 -14.60
C ALA A 42 -5.07 13.96 -15.00
N GLY A 43 -4.99 15.26 -14.70
CA GLY A 43 -6.01 16.24 -15.06
C GLY A 43 -7.31 16.18 -14.24
N ARG A 44 -7.43 15.28 -13.25
CA ARG A 44 -8.49 15.39 -12.23
C ARG A 44 -7.96 16.16 -11.03
N GLY A 45 -8.78 17.11 -10.57
CA GLY A 45 -8.54 17.78 -9.30
C GLY A 45 -8.49 16.73 -8.19
N PRO A 46 -7.64 16.92 -7.18
CA PRO A 46 -7.48 15.95 -6.11
C PRO A 46 -8.80 15.85 -5.34
N ASP A 47 -9.39 14.66 -5.26
CA ASP A 47 -10.41 14.35 -4.27
C ASP A 47 -9.73 13.73 -3.03
N ALA A 48 -10.51 13.29 -2.04
CA ALA A 48 -9.95 12.64 -0.85
C ALA A 48 -9.62 11.14 -1.09
N GLY A 49 -9.77 10.64 -2.32
CA GLY A 49 -9.65 9.21 -2.64
C GLY A 49 -8.28 8.77 -3.15
N CYS A 50 -7.49 9.71 -3.71
CA CYS A 50 -6.21 9.43 -4.35
C CYS A 50 -5.08 10.27 -3.78
N PHE A 51 -3.84 9.80 -3.92
CA PHE A 51 -2.63 10.48 -3.46
C PHE A 51 -2.05 11.38 -4.54
N GLN A 52 -1.70 12.60 -4.15
CA GLN A 52 -0.94 13.54 -4.97
C GLN A 52 0.52 13.07 -5.13
N PRO A 53 1.25 13.59 -6.14
CA PRO A 53 2.55 13.04 -6.54
C PRO A 53 3.56 12.89 -5.40
N VAL A 54 3.80 13.93 -4.60
CA VAL A 54 4.86 13.87 -3.56
C VAL A 54 4.49 12.87 -2.46
N SER A 55 3.22 12.84 -2.07
CA SER A 55 2.67 11.88 -1.09
C SER A 55 2.70 10.45 -1.61
N MET A 56 2.41 10.28 -2.91
CA MET A 56 2.51 8.99 -3.59
C MET A 56 3.95 8.51 -3.68
N ASP A 57 4.92 9.40 -3.91
CA ASP A 57 6.34 9.03 -3.95
C ASP A 57 6.82 8.52 -2.58
N GLN A 58 6.28 9.05 -1.47
CA GLN A 58 6.58 8.50 -0.14
C GLN A 58 5.98 7.10 0.05
N LEU A 59 4.76 6.86 -0.44
CA LEU A 59 4.09 5.57 -0.26
C LEU A 59 4.67 4.50 -1.20
N ALA A 60 4.80 4.82 -2.49
CA ALA A 60 5.13 3.87 -3.56
C ALA A 60 6.63 3.81 -3.90
N GLY A 61 7.41 4.87 -3.62
CA GLY A 61 8.77 5.03 -4.16
C GLY A 61 8.77 5.79 -5.49
N ASP A 62 9.94 6.21 -5.98
CA ASP A 62 10.08 7.12 -7.13
C ASP A 62 11.25 6.77 -8.07
N GLY A 63 11.69 5.52 -8.07
CA GLY A 63 12.87 5.06 -8.81
C GLY A 63 14.21 5.50 -8.23
N ARG A 64 14.22 6.35 -7.20
CA ARG A 64 15.40 6.69 -6.40
C ARG A 64 15.28 6.15 -4.97
N GLY A 65 14.06 6.13 -4.43
CA GLY A 65 13.73 5.51 -3.16
C GLY A 65 12.75 4.35 -3.31
N PHE A 66 12.74 3.45 -2.32
CA PHE A 66 11.89 2.26 -2.28
C PHE A 66 10.45 2.62 -1.89
N GLY A 67 10.26 3.80 -1.27
CA GLY A 67 9.01 4.18 -0.65
C GLY A 67 8.64 3.28 0.53
N ALA A 68 7.50 3.55 1.13
CA ALA A 68 7.00 2.77 2.25
C ALA A 68 6.66 1.32 1.85
N VAL A 69 6.11 1.13 0.65
CA VAL A 69 5.74 -0.20 0.13
C VAL A 69 6.96 -1.06 -0.17
N GLY A 70 8.09 -0.45 -0.53
CA GLY A 70 9.32 -1.19 -0.81
C GLY A 70 10.22 -1.41 0.42
N ALA A 71 9.94 -0.76 1.55
CA ALA A 71 10.81 -0.81 2.73
C ALA A 71 11.07 -2.24 3.27
N PRO A 72 10.11 -3.18 3.27
CA PRO A 72 10.36 -4.55 3.74
C PRO A 72 11.45 -5.30 2.97
N ASP A 73 11.59 -5.09 1.65
CA ASP A 73 12.65 -5.73 0.84
C ASP A 73 14.08 -5.37 1.29
N ARG A 74 14.22 -4.28 2.06
CA ARG A 74 15.50 -3.86 2.63
C ARG A 74 15.64 -4.22 4.09
N THR A 75 14.61 -3.97 4.89
CA THR A 75 14.69 -4.05 6.35
C THR A 75 14.16 -5.36 6.93
N GLU A 76 13.33 -6.08 6.17
CA GLU A 76 12.58 -7.26 6.60
C GLU A 76 12.74 -8.45 5.62
N VAL A 77 13.74 -8.42 4.73
CA VAL A 77 13.97 -9.44 3.67
C VAL A 77 14.02 -10.89 4.16
N SER A 78 14.40 -11.12 5.42
CA SER A 78 14.44 -12.46 6.04
C SER A 78 13.27 -12.72 6.98
N VAL A 79 12.19 -11.96 6.89
CA VAL A 79 10.99 -12.07 7.71
C VAL A 79 9.84 -12.58 6.85
N PRO A 80 9.59 -13.91 6.80
CA PRO A 80 8.58 -14.49 5.90
C PRO A 80 7.19 -13.87 6.07
N ALA A 81 6.82 -13.47 7.28
CA ALA A 81 5.52 -12.84 7.56
C ALA A 81 5.36 -11.43 6.92
N ALA A 82 6.45 -10.76 6.55
CA ALA A 82 6.38 -9.48 5.82
C ALA A 82 6.09 -9.69 4.32
N HIS A 83 6.51 -10.83 3.77
CA HIS A 83 6.35 -11.22 2.36
C HIS A 83 5.23 -12.27 2.14
N CYS A 84 4.56 -12.69 3.21
CA CYS A 84 3.57 -13.78 3.16
C CYS A 84 4.12 -15.12 2.66
N ASP A 85 5.41 -15.37 2.90
CA ASP A 85 6.11 -16.58 2.47
C ASP A 85 6.05 -17.73 3.48
N ASP A 86 6.63 -18.86 3.10
CA ASP A 86 6.81 -20.08 3.88
C ASP A 86 5.51 -20.77 4.31
N ALA A 87 4.37 -20.47 3.70
CA ALA A 87 3.12 -21.21 3.90
C ALA A 87 2.89 -22.24 2.78
N ASP A 88 3.95 -22.89 2.33
CA ASP A 88 3.88 -23.92 1.30
C ASP A 88 3.14 -25.17 1.77
N PHE A 89 2.32 -25.70 0.86
CA PHE A 89 1.54 -26.90 1.09
C PHE A 89 1.24 -27.60 -0.23
N LEU A 90 1.33 -28.92 -0.21
CA LEU A 90 0.82 -29.81 -1.25
C LEU A 90 0.18 -31.02 -0.59
N ALA A 91 -0.98 -31.46 -1.09
CA ALA A 91 -1.64 -32.64 -0.56
C ALA A 91 -0.83 -33.92 -0.83
N GLY A 92 -0.88 -34.88 0.10
CA GLY A 92 -0.18 -36.17 0.01
C GLY A 92 1.06 -36.23 0.90
N ASP A 93 2.08 -36.97 0.45
CA ASP A 93 3.37 -37.08 1.14
C ASP A 93 4.20 -35.81 0.87
N TYR A 94 4.04 -34.83 1.74
CA TYR A 94 4.68 -33.52 1.62
C TYR A 94 5.36 -33.13 2.94
N PRO A 95 6.54 -32.45 2.93
CA PRO A 95 7.28 -32.15 4.16
C PRO A 95 6.55 -31.27 5.18
N ARG A 96 5.48 -30.60 4.76
CA ARG A 96 4.66 -29.73 5.62
C ARG A 96 3.21 -30.18 5.68
N THR A 97 2.62 -30.06 6.86
CA THR A 97 1.19 -30.30 7.04
C THR A 97 0.35 -29.08 6.67
N ARG A 98 -0.93 -29.31 6.37
CA ARG A 98 -1.88 -28.23 6.13
C ARG A 98 -1.97 -27.27 7.31
N ASP A 99 -2.01 -27.81 8.54
CA ASP A 99 -2.11 -27.01 9.77
C ASP A 99 -0.91 -26.08 9.96
N GLN A 100 0.31 -26.56 9.69
CA GLN A 100 1.50 -25.73 9.72
C GLN A 100 1.37 -24.58 8.73
N ALA A 101 0.99 -24.86 7.49
CA ALA A 101 0.86 -23.84 6.45
C ALA A 101 -0.28 -22.85 6.75
N THR A 102 -1.39 -23.30 7.30
CA THR A 102 -2.47 -22.43 7.80
C THR A 102 -1.97 -21.51 8.92
N ALA A 103 -1.19 -22.03 9.87
CA ALA A 103 -0.59 -21.21 10.94
C ALA A 103 0.34 -20.14 10.37
N THR A 104 1.19 -20.49 9.39
CA THR A 104 2.09 -19.51 8.73
C THR A 104 1.33 -18.41 7.97
N ILE A 105 0.22 -18.73 7.29
CA ILE A 105 -0.67 -17.68 6.72
C ILE A 105 -1.24 -16.80 7.84
N GLY A 106 -1.64 -17.40 8.96
CA GLY A 106 -2.10 -16.67 10.15
C GLY A 106 -1.05 -15.68 10.66
N ASP A 107 0.22 -16.08 10.70
CA ASP A 107 1.35 -15.22 11.10
C ASP A 107 1.57 -14.05 10.14
N CYS A 108 1.49 -14.29 8.83
CA CYS A 108 1.52 -13.20 7.84
C CYS A 108 0.38 -12.21 8.08
N VAL A 109 -0.87 -12.69 8.12
CA VAL A 109 -2.04 -11.82 8.32
C VAL A 109 -1.94 -11.05 9.63
N ALA A 110 -1.47 -11.69 10.72
CA ALA A 110 -1.24 -11.01 11.99
C ALA A 110 -0.13 -9.95 11.90
N HIS A 111 0.94 -10.18 11.14
CA HIS A 111 1.98 -9.19 10.88
C HIS A 111 1.41 -7.97 10.13
N LEU A 112 0.71 -8.20 9.02
CA LEU A 112 0.14 -7.13 8.20
C LEU A 112 -0.93 -6.34 8.96
N ARG A 113 -1.74 -7.00 9.79
CA ARG A 113 -2.69 -6.34 10.71
C ARG A 113 -2.00 -5.38 11.68
N ARG A 114 -0.87 -5.77 12.27
CA ARG A 114 -0.12 -4.88 13.17
C ARG A 114 0.34 -3.63 12.44
N ARG A 115 0.92 -3.78 11.25
CA ARG A 115 1.35 -2.66 10.39
C ARG A 115 0.17 -1.76 10.00
N PHE A 116 -0.95 -2.35 9.59
CA PHE A 116 -2.18 -1.62 9.28
C PHE A 116 -2.70 -0.82 10.49
N GLN A 117 -2.73 -1.42 11.67
CA GLN A 117 -3.17 -0.74 12.90
C GLN A 117 -2.19 0.35 13.36
N GLU A 118 -0.88 0.17 13.14
CA GLU A 118 0.11 1.24 13.33
C GLU A 118 -0.20 2.42 12.43
N ALA A 119 -0.56 2.20 11.16
CA ALA A 119 -0.95 3.28 10.25
C ALA A 119 -2.17 4.05 10.74
N VAL A 120 -3.19 3.35 11.25
CA VAL A 120 -4.39 3.97 11.86
C VAL A 120 -3.99 4.86 13.04
N ARG A 121 -3.18 4.33 13.97
CA ARG A 121 -2.75 5.07 15.17
C ARG A 121 -1.87 6.27 14.83
N ASN A 122 -0.91 6.10 13.93
CA ASN A 122 0.02 7.14 13.51
C ASN A 122 -0.72 8.28 12.81
N ALA A 123 -1.72 7.98 11.97
CA ALA A 123 -2.57 8.99 11.35
C ALA A 123 -3.36 9.81 12.40
N GLY A 124 -3.65 9.23 13.57
CA GLY A 124 -4.23 9.92 14.72
C GLY A 124 -3.47 11.19 15.13
N ALA A 125 -2.13 11.15 15.05
CA ALA A 125 -1.23 12.23 15.42
C ALA A 125 -1.10 13.33 14.36
N LEU A 126 -1.74 13.20 13.20
CA LEU A 126 -1.80 14.26 12.19
C LEU A 126 -2.60 15.47 12.66
N LEU A 127 -3.49 15.29 13.63
CA LEU A 127 -4.46 16.31 14.03
C LEU A 127 -4.26 16.78 15.47
N ASP A 128 -4.49 18.06 15.69
CA ASP A 128 -4.59 18.64 17.02
C ASP A 128 -5.88 18.22 17.75
N GLU A 129 -6.05 18.70 18.98
CA GLU A 129 -7.24 18.45 19.81
C GLU A 129 -8.53 18.99 19.15
N GLN A 130 -8.43 20.06 18.37
CA GLN A 130 -9.56 20.69 17.66
C GLN A 130 -9.87 19.97 16.33
N GLY A 131 -9.02 19.05 15.89
CA GLY A 131 -9.15 18.31 14.63
C GLY A 131 -8.57 19.05 13.42
N GLY A 132 -7.75 20.08 13.63
CA GLY A 132 -6.95 20.74 12.61
C GLY A 132 -5.66 19.96 12.32
N VAL A 133 -5.13 20.07 11.09
CA VAL A 133 -3.87 19.41 10.71
C VAL A 133 -2.69 20.11 11.36
N ILE A 134 -1.82 19.34 12.03
CA ILE A 134 -0.57 19.84 12.60
C ILE A 134 0.48 19.89 11.47
N ALA A 135 0.82 21.09 11.01
CA ALA A 135 1.71 21.27 9.85
C ALA A 135 3.07 20.58 10.01
N ALA A 136 3.66 20.61 11.22
CA ALA A 136 4.95 19.98 11.49
C ALA A 136 4.92 18.44 11.33
N GLU A 137 3.75 17.82 11.57
CA GLU A 137 3.53 16.37 11.47
C GLU A 137 3.17 15.91 10.05
N ALA A 138 2.70 16.84 9.21
CA ALA A 138 2.13 16.53 7.90
C ALA A 138 2.97 17.00 6.71
N ARG A 139 3.92 17.92 6.91
CA ARG A 139 4.74 18.50 5.83
C ARG A 139 5.71 17.49 5.20
N LEU A 140 5.86 17.61 3.89
CA LEU A 140 6.81 16.86 3.05
C LEU A 140 7.84 17.78 2.37
N ASP A 141 8.19 18.90 3.02
CA ASP A 141 9.29 19.78 2.60
C ASP A 141 10.64 19.05 2.58
N THR A 142 10.78 18.04 3.45
CA THR A 142 11.82 17.01 3.36
C THR A 142 11.17 15.64 3.16
N ALA A 143 11.77 14.80 2.32
CA ALA A 143 11.33 13.40 2.13
C ALA A 143 11.28 12.64 3.47
N CYS A 144 10.41 11.65 3.56
CA CYS A 144 10.29 10.79 4.72
C CYS A 144 11.50 9.86 4.85
N ARG A 145 11.96 9.60 6.07
CA ARG A 145 13.01 8.60 6.35
C ARG A 145 12.39 7.24 6.67
N LEU A 146 11.90 6.54 5.65
CA LEU A 146 11.03 5.35 5.74
C LEU A 146 11.76 4.02 6.02
N GLU A 147 13.09 4.06 6.10
CA GLU A 147 13.97 2.88 6.19
C GLU A 147 14.99 3.01 7.33
N GLU A 148 14.96 4.12 8.06
CA GLU A 148 15.94 4.49 9.08
C GLU A 148 15.25 4.80 10.40
N HIS A 149 15.93 4.53 11.52
CA HIS A 149 15.44 4.96 12.82
C HIS A 149 15.43 6.50 12.90
N GLY A 150 14.32 7.07 13.37
CA GLY A 150 14.24 8.48 13.76
C GLY A 150 13.29 9.36 12.95
N GLU A 151 12.57 8.84 11.96
CA GLU A 151 11.36 9.53 11.47
C GLU A 151 10.30 9.55 12.56
N SER A 152 9.68 10.71 12.77
CA SER A 152 8.66 10.89 13.81
C SER A 152 7.44 11.64 13.32
N ARG A 153 7.48 12.23 12.12
CA ARG A 153 6.34 12.94 11.55
C ARG A 153 5.19 11.97 11.31
N ALA A 154 4.02 12.28 11.86
CA ALA A 154 2.85 11.41 11.83
C ALA A 154 2.46 10.97 10.41
N LYS A 155 2.59 11.84 9.40
CA LYS A 155 2.31 11.47 8.00
C LYS A 155 3.28 10.40 7.53
N CYS A 156 4.58 10.60 7.74
CA CYS A 156 5.60 9.67 7.28
C CYS A 156 5.46 8.31 7.96
N THR A 157 5.27 8.27 9.28
CA THR A 157 5.11 7.00 10.02
C THR A 157 3.80 6.29 9.70
N ALA A 158 2.72 7.02 9.41
CA ALA A 158 1.47 6.43 8.93
C ALA A 158 1.62 5.82 7.53
N LEU A 159 2.29 6.54 6.61
CA LEU A 159 2.56 6.03 5.26
C LEU A 159 3.49 4.83 5.30
N GLU A 160 4.54 4.85 6.13
CA GLU A 160 5.47 3.73 6.32
C GLU A 160 4.72 2.47 6.77
N SER A 161 3.96 2.57 7.86
CA SER A 161 3.20 1.45 8.40
C SER A 161 2.17 0.91 7.39
N PHE A 162 1.50 1.79 6.63
CA PHE A 162 0.55 1.35 5.60
C PHE A 162 1.26 0.69 4.42
N GLY A 163 2.35 1.27 3.92
CA GLY A 163 3.14 0.71 2.83
C GLY A 163 3.70 -0.66 3.18
N ARG A 164 4.24 -0.85 4.39
CA ARG A 164 4.70 -2.17 4.87
C ARG A 164 3.57 -3.20 4.92
N ALA A 165 2.33 -2.81 5.22
CA ALA A 165 1.18 -3.71 5.12
C ALA A 165 0.83 -4.03 3.66
N LEU A 166 0.86 -3.03 2.77
CA LEU A 166 0.60 -3.21 1.34
C LEU A 166 1.64 -4.12 0.68
N HIS A 167 2.89 -4.09 1.12
CA HIS A 167 3.97 -4.94 0.62
C HIS A 167 3.59 -6.42 0.66
N GLY A 168 3.34 -6.97 1.87
CA GLY A 168 2.97 -8.39 2.02
C GLY A 168 1.61 -8.72 1.39
N VAL A 169 0.70 -7.74 1.30
CA VAL A 169 -0.55 -7.88 0.54
C VAL A 169 -0.27 -8.08 -0.96
N GLN A 170 0.66 -7.34 -1.54
CA GLN A 170 1.02 -7.44 -2.95
C GLN A 170 1.81 -8.73 -3.22
N ASP A 171 2.75 -9.09 -2.33
CA ASP A 171 3.50 -10.35 -2.38
C ASP A 171 2.60 -11.58 -2.27
N PHE A 172 1.54 -11.52 -1.47
CA PHE A 172 0.54 -12.59 -1.43
C PHE A 172 0.01 -12.92 -2.84
N TYR A 173 -0.22 -11.92 -3.70
CA TYR A 173 -0.66 -12.17 -5.07
C TYR A 173 0.48 -12.61 -5.99
N ALA A 174 1.72 -12.24 -5.70
CA ALA A 174 2.90 -12.59 -6.49
C ALA A 174 3.41 -14.02 -6.19
N HIS A 175 3.44 -14.44 -4.93
CA HIS A 175 4.14 -15.65 -4.46
C HIS A 175 3.23 -16.72 -3.87
N SER A 176 1.91 -16.56 -4.04
CA SER A 176 0.93 -17.59 -3.73
C SER A 176 0.24 -18.17 -4.96
N SER A 177 -0.41 -19.32 -4.77
CA SER A 177 -1.30 -19.93 -5.74
C SER A 177 -2.66 -19.24 -5.87
N TRP A 178 -2.93 -18.12 -5.17
CA TRP A 178 -4.27 -17.53 -5.06
C TRP A 178 -4.90 -17.18 -6.42
N ALA A 179 -4.26 -16.32 -7.19
CA ALA A 179 -4.83 -15.74 -8.40
C ALA A 179 -4.49 -16.53 -9.67
N ASP A 180 -3.60 -17.52 -9.58
CA ASP A 180 -2.93 -18.11 -10.73
C ASP A 180 -3.44 -19.51 -11.08
N GLU A 181 -2.89 -20.06 -12.16
CA GLU A 181 -3.14 -21.42 -12.65
C GLU A 181 -1.81 -22.19 -12.76
N ALA A 182 -1.87 -23.51 -12.62
CA ALA A 182 -0.70 -24.37 -12.86
C ALA A 182 -0.37 -24.46 -14.35
N ASP A 183 0.90 -24.73 -14.67
CA ASP A 183 1.28 -25.05 -16.05
C ASP A 183 0.62 -26.38 -16.45
N PRO A 184 -0.32 -26.39 -17.43
CA PRO A 184 -1.03 -27.60 -17.80
C PRO A 184 -0.14 -28.61 -18.55
N ALA A 185 1.03 -28.18 -19.05
CA ALA A 185 1.99 -29.05 -19.73
C ALA A 185 2.90 -29.82 -18.76
N ARG A 186 2.85 -29.49 -17.46
CA ARG A 186 3.70 -30.09 -16.43
C ARG A 186 2.85 -30.84 -15.39
N PRO A 187 3.32 -31.96 -14.83
CA PRO A 187 2.61 -32.63 -13.75
C PRO A 187 2.51 -31.72 -12.53
N ILE A 188 1.44 -31.89 -11.75
CA ILE A 188 1.28 -31.22 -10.46
C ILE A 188 2.31 -31.77 -9.47
N GLY A 189 3.02 -30.88 -8.78
CA GLY A 189 4.05 -31.24 -7.82
C GLY A 189 4.69 -30.00 -7.18
N ALA A 190 5.74 -30.19 -6.38
CA ALA A 190 6.44 -29.09 -5.72
C ALA A 190 6.95 -28.01 -6.70
N ASP A 191 7.43 -28.44 -7.87
CA ASP A 191 7.98 -27.56 -8.92
C ASP A 191 6.91 -26.95 -9.85
N ASN A 192 5.65 -27.38 -9.74
CA ASN A 192 4.48 -26.87 -10.47
C ASN A 192 3.22 -27.07 -9.59
N PRO A 193 3.08 -26.30 -8.51
CA PRO A 193 1.97 -26.46 -7.58
C PRO A 193 0.63 -26.07 -8.23
N PRO A 194 -0.50 -26.59 -7.71
CA PRO A 194 -1.83 -26.16 -8.14
C PRO A 194 -2.01 -24.64 -8.00
N GLY A 195 -2.69 -24.03 -8.96
CA GLY A 195 -3.22 -22.67 -8.86
C GLY A 195 -4.70 -22.69 -8.47
N LEU A 196 -5.17 -21.67 -7.74
CA LEU A 196 -6.56 -21.59 -7.29
C LEU A 196 -7.46 -20.74 -8.20
N ASN A 197 -6.89 -19.90 -9.04
CA ASN A 197 -7.60 -18.99 -9.95
C ASN A 197 -8.73 -18.20 -9.25
N ARG A 198 -8.47 -17.69 -8.05
CA ARG A 198 -9.44 -16.95 -7.23
C ARG A 198 -9.42 -15.44 -7.54
N PRO A 199 -10.56 -14.75 -7.40
CA PRO A 199 -10.62 -13.31 -7.60
C PRO A 199 -10.02 -12.55 -6.41
N ALA A 200 -9.78 -11.26 -6.62
CA ALA A 200 -9.54 -10.28 -5.57
C ALA A 200 -10.83 -9.50 -5.22
N PRO A 201 -10.97 -8.95 -4.00
CA PRO A 201 -10.04 -9.07 -2.89
C PRO A 201 -10.08 -10.47 -2.23
N SER A 202 -9.00 -10.83 -1.55
CA SER A 202 -8.86 -12.09 -0.84
C SER A 202 -9.45 -11.98 0.57
N PRO A 203 -10.42 -12.81 0.96
CA PRO A 203 -10.93 -12.84 2.33
C PRO A 203 -9.87 -13.31 3.35
N VAL A 204 -8.73 -13.84 2.92
CA VAL A 204 -7.60 -14.16 3.80
C VAL A 204 -6.94 -12.89 4.32
N LEU A 205 -6.90 -11.82 3.51
CA LEU A 205 -6.22 -10.56 3.80
C LEU A 205 -7.14 -9.54 4.50
N ASP A 206 -7.99 -10.01 5.43
CA ASP A 206 -8.78 -9.12 6.29
C ASP A 206 -7.88 -8.45 7.35
N LEU A 207 -7.36 -7.26 7.06
CA LEU A 207 -6.44 -6.53 7.94
C LEU A 207 -7.12 -5.74 9.06
N ARG A 208 -8.45 -5.65 9.07
CA ARG A 208 -9.22 -5.04 10.18
C ARG A 208 -9.71 -6.07 11.18
N GLY A 209 -9.92 -7.30 10.73
CA GLY A 209 -10.38 -8.39 11.57
C GLY A 209 -9.41 -8.75 12.69
N THR A 210 -9.92 -9.46 13.69
CA THR A 210 -9.14 -9.98 14.83
C THR A 210 -9.13 -11.50 14.89
N GLY A 211 -10.00 -12.17 14.10
CA GLY A 211 -10.10 -13.62 14.04
C GLY A 211 -9.06 -14.26 13.12
N ALA A 212 -8.84 -15.56 13.28
CA ALA A 212 -8.00 -16.33 12.35
C ALA A 212 -8.58 -16.27 10.92
N PRO A 213 -7.73 -16.10 9.89
CA PRO A 213 -8.22 -16.07 8.51
C PRO A 213 -8.76 -17.45 8.09
N SER A 214 -9.82 -17.46 7.28
CA SER A 214 -10.32 -18.68 6.65
C SER A 214 -9.44 -19.03 5.45
N VAL A 215 -8.47 -19.92 5.66
CA VAL A 215 -7.49 -20.33 4.65
C VAL A 215 -8.06 -21.46 3.77
N PRO A 216 -8.16 -21.28 2.43
CA PRO A 216 -8.52 -22.39 1.55
C PRO A 216 -7.54 -23.55 1.66
N HIS A 217 -8.06 -24.78 1.66
CA HIS A 217 -7.24 -25.98 1.87
C HIS A 217 -6.05 -26.07 0.90
N ASP A 218 -6.22 -25.66 -0.36
CA ASP A 218 -5.18 -25.80 -1.40
C ASP A 218 -4.35 -24.51 -1.58
N LEU A 219 -4.52 -23.49 -0.74
CA LEU A 219 -3.70 -22.28 -0.79
C LEU A 219 -2.27 -22.57 -0.35
N SER A 220 -1.31 -22.25 -1.20
CA SER A 220 0.11 -22.36 -0.92
C SER A 220 0.79 -21.02 -1.18
N THR A 221 1.71 -20.62 -0.33
CA THR A 221 2.74 -19.62 -0.65
C THR A 221 4.09 -20.32 -0.79
N GLY A 222 5.11 -19.64 -1.29
CA GLY A 222 6.38 -20.29 -1.58
C GLY A 222 7.31 -20.38 -0.37
N CYS A 223 8.07 -21.47 -0.25
CA CYS A 223 9.20 -21.53 0.66
C CYS A 223 10.33 -20.61 0.17
N PHE A 224 10.85 -19.73 1.02
CA PHE A 224 11.88 -18.77 0.64
C PHE A 224 13.25 -19.09 1.25
N VAL A 225 14.28 -19.01 0.42
CA VAL A 225 15.70 -19.00 0.80
C VAL A 225 16.45 -18.04 -0.12
N LEU A 226 17.56 -17.44 0.31
CA LEU A 226 18.30 -16.47 -0.53
C LEU A 226 18.75 -17.01 -1.90
N GLN A 227 19.00 -18.32 -2.00
CA GLN A 227 19.27 -18.99 -3.28
C GLN A 227 18.00 -19.64 -3.82
N ASP A 228 16.96 -18.83 -4.03
CA ASP A 228 15.66 -19.32 -4.43
C ASP A 228 15.65 -19.82 -5.88
N ARG A 229 15.13 -21.02 -6.09
CA ARG A 229 15.14 -21.73 -7.38
C ARG A 229 14.19 -22.92 -7.39
N VAL A 230 14.03 -23.49 -8.57
CA VAL A 230 13.28 -24.72 -8.83
C VAL A 230 14.22 -25.74 -9.47
N PRO A 231 14.40 -26.97 -8.92
CA PRO A 231 13.85 -27.44 -7.64
C PRO A 231 14.49 -26.71 -6.44
N GLY A 232 13.78 -26.70 -5.31
CA GLY A 232 14.21 -26.00 -4.10
C GLY A 232 15.48 -26.56 -3.46
N VAL A 233 16.16 -25.73 -2.66
CA VAL A 233 17.44 -26.05 -2.01
C VAL A 233 17.46 -25.65 -0.54
N GLY A 234 18.40 -26.24 0.22
CA GLY A 234 18.51 -26.00 1.66
C GLY A 234 17.21 -26.32 2.38
N ASN A 235 16.68 -25.37 3.14
CA ASN A 235 15.42 -25.54 3.89
C ASN A 235 14.18 -25.66 3.01
N CYS A 236 14.30 -25.39 1.70
CA CYS A 236 13.25 -25.54 0.70
C CYS A 236 13.39 -26.79 -0.17
N GLU A 237 14.32 -27.71 0.14
CA GLU A 237 14.41 -28.97 -0.59
C GLU A 237 13.10 -29.77 -0.53
N ARG A 238 12.63 -30.21 -1.70
CA ARG A 238 11.35 -30.94 -1.90
C ARG A 238 10.10 -30.14 -1.50
N ARG A 239 10.22 -28.83 -1.31
CA ARG A 239 9.11 -27.93 -1.03
C ARG A 239 8.75 -27.10 -2.26
N VAL A 240 7.50 -26.67 -2.35
CA VAL A 240 7.05 -25.61 -3.25
C VAL A 240 7.83 -24.35 -2.88
N THR A 241 8.64 -23.87 -3.80
CA THR A 241 9.47 -22.69 -3.56
C THR A 241 8.76 -21.42 -3.94
N HIS A 242 9.25 -20.31 -3.39
CA HIS A 242 8.92 -18.96 -3.84
C HIS A 242 9.09 -18.86 -5.36
N ALA A 243 10.23 -19.28 -5.91
CA ALA A 243 10.50 -19.28 -7.35
C ALA A 243 9.49 -20.10 -8.17
N ALA A 244 8.91 -21.18 -7.63
CA ALA A 244 7.90 -21.98 -8.32
C ALA A 244 6.54 -21.26 -8.44
N LEU A 245 6.22 -20.39 -7.49
CA LEU A 245 4.99 -19.62 -7.43
C LEU A 245 5.15 -18.17 -7.92
N ASN A 246 6.36 -17.71 -8.16
CA ASN A 246 6.71 -16.33 -8.47
C ASN A 246 6.14 -15.86 -9.84
N LYS A 247 5.41 -14.73 -9.87
CA LYS A 247 4.91 -14.07 -11.09
C LYS A 247 5.57 -12.72 -11.40
N ASP A 248 6.75 -12.43 -10.89
CA ASP A 248 7.42 -11.13 -10.97
C ASP A 248 8.12 -10.90 -12.32
N ASN A 249 8.98 -9.88 -12.37
CA ASN A 249 9.87 -9.53 -13.46
C ASN A 249 9.14 -9.19 -14.77
N GLY A 250 7.92 -8.68 -14.66
CA GLY A 250 7.16 -8.19 -15.79
C GLY A 250 6.96 -6.68 -15.77
N LEU A 251 6.55 -6.12 -16.89
CA LEU A 251 6.36 -4.66 -17.01
C LEU A 251 4.94 -4.30 -16.64
N ILE A 252 4.78 -3.32 -15.74
CA ILE A 252 3.49 -2.77 -15.30
C ILE A 252 3.43 -1.29 -15.68
N ASP A 253 2.36 -0.88 -16.35
CA ASP A 253 2.10 0.55 -16.57
C ASP A 253 1.57 1.18 -15.26
N PRO A 254 2.27 2.16 -14.65
CA PRO A 254 1.92 2.68 -13.32
C PRO A 254 0.64 3.53 -13.31
N VAL A 255 0.04 3.82 -14.46
CA VAL A 255 -1.18 4.63 -14.56
C VAL A 255 -2.41 3.73 -14.70
N SER A 256 -2.34 2.77 -15.63
CA SER A 256 -3.44 1.87 -15.97
C SER A 256 -3.40 0.54 -15.22
N GLY A 257 -2.22 0.11 -14.75
CA GLY A 257 -1.99 -1.24 -14.24
C GLY A 257 -1.87 -2.31 -15.32
N SER A 258 -1.86 -1.91 -16.61
CA SER A 258 -1.73 -2.85 -17.73
C SER A 258 -0.36 -3.53 -17.69
N VAL A 259 -0.31 -4.82 -18.03
CA VAL A 259 0.93 -5.60 -17.95
C VAL A 259 1.44 -6.07 -19.32
N THR A 260 2.76 -6.20 -19.44
CA THR A 260 3.42 -6.84 -20.59
C THR A 260 4.66 -7.61 -20.14
N SER A 261 5.16 -8.49 -21.01
CA SER A 261 6.48 -9.14 -20.85
C SER A 261 6.68 -9.87 -19.51
N PRO A 262 5.84 -10.86 -19.14
CA PRO A 262 6.06 -11.64 -17.91
C PRO A 262 7.43 -12.32 -17.91
N GLY A 263 8.19 -12.14 -16.83
CA GLY A 263 9.60 -12.55 -16.76
C GLY A 263 9.85 -13.92 -16.15
N THR A 264 8.92 -14.45 -15.34
CA THR A 264 9.09 -15.76 -14.68
C THR A 264 8.36 -16.89 -15.41
N PRO A 265 8.82 -18.15 -15.24
CA PRO A 265 8.13 -19.30 -15.81
C PRO A 265 6.66 -19.39 -15.39
N ARG A 266 6.34 -19.16 -14.11
CA ARG A 266 4.95 -19.19 -13.61
C ARG A 266 4.15 -17.99 -14.09
N GLY A 267 4.75 -16.81 -14.21
CA GLY A 267 4.12 -15.61 -14.76
C GLY A 267 3.74 -15.72 -16.24
N GLN A 268 4.50 -16.51 -17.01
CA GLN A 268 4.28 -16.78 -18.44
C GLN A 268 3.15 -17.79 -18.72
N VAL A 269 2.68 -18.51 -17.70
CA VAL A 269 1.56 -19.44 -17.86
C VAL A 269 0.25 -18.65 -18.03
N GLY A 270 -0.34 -18.73 -19.21
CA GLY A 270 -1.63 -18.11 -19.52
C GLY A 270 -1.63 -16.61 -19.21
N ARG A 271 -2.43 -16.21 -18.20
CA ARG A 271 -2.57 -14.81 -17.74
C ARG A 271 -2.10 -14.62 -16.29
N ASN A 272 -1.24 -15.50 -15.79
CA ASN A 272 -0.87 -15.53 -14.36
C ASN A 272 -0.28 -14.20 -13.87
N PHE A 273 0.65 -13.60 -14.61
CA PHE A 273 1.19 -12.29 -14.24
C PHE A 273 0.12 -11.20 -14.20
N GLU A 274 -0.73 -11.14 -15.23
CA GLU A 274 -1.82 -10.16 -15.29
C GLU A 274 -2.82 -10.33 -14.14
N LYS A 275 -3.19 -11.56 -13.81
CA LYS A 275 -4.10 -11.85 -12.69
C LYS A 275 -3.49 -11.48 -11.35
N ALA A 276 -2.20 -11.75 -11.15
CA ALA A 276 -1.48 -11.36 -9.94
C ALA A 276 -1.46 -9.85 -9.77
N VAL A 277 -1.04 -9.11 -10.80
CA VAL A 277 -0.98 -7.64 -10.78
C VAL A 277 -2.37 -7.02 -10.62
N THR A 278 -3.37 -7.48 -11.39
CA THR A 278 -4.74 -6.97 -11.29
C THR A 278 -5.32 -7.25 -9.91
N GLY A 279 -5.07 -8.44 -9.35
CA GLY A 279 -5.49 -8.80 -8.01
C GLY A 279 -4.85 -7.91 -6.94
N ALA A 280 -3.54 -7.70 -7.02
CA ALA A 280 -2.79 -6.82 -6.13
C ALA A 280 -3.26 -5.35 -6.19
N ILE A 281 -3.61 -4.84 -7.38
CA ILE A 281 -4.18 -3.49 -7.53
C ILE A 281 -5.56 -3.39 -6.86
N VAL A 282 -6.44 -4.37 -7.11
CA VAL A 282 -7.78 -4.42 -6.50
C VAL A 282 -7.67 -4.52 -4.98
N GLU A 283 -6.78 -5.38 -4.49
CA GLU A 283 -6.52 -5.54 -3.05
C GLU A 283 -5.94 -4.26 -2.45
N THR A 284 -4.95 -3.63 -3.07
CA THR A 284 -4.37 -2.37 -2.59
C THR A 284 -5.44 -1.27 -2.47
N ARG A 285 -6.35 -1.16 -3.44
CA ARG A 285 -7.50 -0.24 -3.36
C ARG A 285 -8.45 -0.60 -2.23
N HIS A 286 -8.71 -1.89 -2.03
CA HIS A 286 -9.55 -2.38 -0.94
C HIS A 286 -8.93 -2.03 0.43
N GLN A 287 -7.64 -2.31 0.64
CA GLN A 287 -6.95 -2.01 1.89
C GLN A 287 -6.90 -0.50 2.19
N TRP A 288 -6.82 0.35 1.16
CA TRP A 288 -6.97 1.81 1.34
C TRP A 288 -8.38 2.21 1.81
N GLN A 289 -9.42 1.57 1.27
CA GLN A 289 -10.80 1.78 1.73
C GLN A 289 -10.97 1.31 3.18
N GLU A 290 -10.45 0.13 3.50
CA GLU A 290 -10.47 -0.41 4.86
C GLU A 290 -9.73 0.49 5.84
N LEU A 291 -8.59 1.08 5.45
CA LEU A 291 -7.86 2.04 6.30
C LEU A 291 -8.71 3.28 6.60
N ARG A 292 -9.37 3.83 5.58
CA ARG A 292 -10.26 4.99 5.75
C ARG A 292 -11.46 4.67 6.64
N ASP A 293 -12.00 3.46 6.53
CA ASP A 293 -13.09 2.99 7.37
C ASP A 293 -12.65 2.72 8.81
N ALA A 294 -11.45 2.19 9.01
CA ALA A 294 -10.83 2.03 10.34
C ALA A 294 -10.60 3.40 11.00
N LEU A 295 -10.08 4.39 10.26
CA LEU A 295 -9.96 5.77 10.75
C LEU A 295 -11.32 6.36 11.14
N ARG A 296 -12.37 6.11 10.34
CA ARG A 296 -13.74 6.56 10.66
C ARG A 296 -14.27 5.90 11.92
N GLY A 297 -14.04 4.60 12.08
CA GLY A 297 -14.45 3.84 13.25
C GLY A 297 -13.78 4.34 14.53
N GLU A 298 -12.46 4.59 14.47
CA GLU A 298 -11.65 4.98 15.62
C GLU A 298 -11.81 6.46 16.00
N TYR A 299 -11.72 7.37 15.02
CA TYR A 299 -11.62 8.82 15.26
C TYR A 299 -12.90 9.60 14.91
N GLY A 300 -13.91 8.93 14.35
CA GLY A 300 -15.13 9.55 13.86
C GLY A 300 -14.97 10.23 12.49
N ALA A 301 -16.09 10.41 11.78
CA ALA A 301 -16.11 10.81 10.37
C ALA A 301 -15.36 12.11 10.05
N ARG A 302 -15.49 13.14 10.90
CA ARG A 302 -14.86 14.44 10.66
C ARG A 302 -13.34 14.35 10.74
N ARG A 303 -12.80 13.76 11.82
CA ARG A 303 -11.35 13.61 12.01
C ARG A 303 -10.77 12.66 10.96
N ALA A 304 -11.43 11.54 10.69
CA ALA A 304 -11.02 10.61 9.65
C ALA A 304 -10.91 11.26 8.28
N SER A 305 -11.88 12.12 7.90
CA SER A 305 -11.81 12.86 6.63
C SER A 305 -10.58 13.80 6.57
N MET A 306 -10.25 14.44 7.68
CA MET A 306 -9.07 15.32 7.77
C MET A 306 -7.76 14.52 7.70
N MET A 307 -7.69 13.37 8.38
CA MET A 307 -6.54 12.46 8.31
C MET A 307 -6.35 11.90 6.91
N THR A 308 -7.43 11.44 6.27
CA THR A 308 -7.39 10.96 4.88
C THR A 308 -6.89 12.05 3.94
N CYS A 309 -7.39 13.28 4.08
CA CYS A 309 -6.88 14.41 3.31
C CYS A 309 -5.38 14.62 3.57
N ALA A 310 -4.95 14.65 4.83
CA ALA A 310 -3.54 14.91 5.15
C ALA A 310 -2.59 13.81 4.67
N LEU A 311 -3.03 12.55 4.63
CA LEU A 311 -2.25 11.45 4.07
C LEU A 311 -2.08 11.59 2.55
N THR A 312 -3.09 12.08 1.84
CA THR A 312 -3.09 12.12 0.37
C THR A 312 -2.58 13.41 -0.25
N ARG A 313 -2.53 14.52 0.50
CA ARG A 313 -2.12 15.84 -0.02
C ARG A 313 -0.66 16.15 0.19
N ASP A 314 -0.04 16.78 -0.80
CA ASP A 314 1.36 17.20 -0.77
C ASP A 314 1.57 18.39 0.18
N ASP A 315 0.57 19.28 0.30
CA ASP A 315 0.50 20.34 1.31
C ASP A 315 -0.78 20.25 2.17
N PRO A 316 -0.84 19.32 3.13
CA PRO A 316 -2.00 19.13 3.99
C PRO A 316 -2.43 20.34 4.80
N ALA A 317 -1.47 21.17 5.23
CA ALA A 317 -1.73 22.29 6.12
C ALA A 317 -2.58 23.37 5.41
N ASP A 318 -2.41 23.50 4.11
CA ASP A 318 -3.17 24.43 3.28
C ASP A 318 -4.37 23.78 2.60
N ASP A 319 -4.21 22.57 2.05
CA ASP A 319 -5.25 21.89 1.28
C ASP A 319 -6.41 21.35 2.12
N CYS A 320 -6.13 20.93 3.36
CA CYS A 320 -7.11 20.23 4.18
C CYS A 320 -7.89 21.15 5.12
N ARG A 321 -7.67 22.48 5.09
CA ARG A 321 -8.40 23.41 5.98
C ARG A 321 -9.90 23.28 5.73
N GLY A 322 -10.62 22.79 6.75
CA GLY A 322 -12.05 22.49 6.64
C GLY A 322 -12.81 23.65 6.00
N ALA A 323 -13.53 23.37 4.92
CA ALA A 323 -14.31 24.34 4.13
C ALA A 323 -15.40 25.11 4.93
N GLY A 324 -15.48 24.95 6.25
CA GLY A 324 -16.59 25.34 7.11
C GLY A 324 -16.43 26.62 7.92
N VAL A 325 -15.22 27.20 8.11
CA VAL A 325 -15.10 28.41 8.96
C VAL A 325 -14.93 29.68 8.13
N GLY A 326 -14.02 29.71 7.16
CA GLY A 326 -13.78 30.89 6.33
C GLY A 326 -15.00 31.31 5.51
N ARG A 327 -15.70 30.34 4.89
CA ARG A 327 -16.92 30.62 4.10
C ARG A 327 -18.10 31.04 4.95
N THR A 328 -18.29 30.43 6.12
CA THR A 328 -19.41 30.76 7.01
C THR A 328 -19.21 32.11 7.67
N VAL A 329 -18.00 32.43 8.13
CA VAL A 329 -17.66 33.75 8.68
C VAL A 329 -17.76 34.82 7.60
N ALA A 330 -17.27 34.57 6.38
CA ALA A 330 -17.44 35.49 5.26
C ALA A 330 -18.91 35.72 4.90
N TRP A 331 -19.73 34.65 4.87
CA TRP A 331 -21.17 34.77 4.64
C TRP A 331 -21.88 35.55 5.75
N VAL A 332 -21.56 35.27 7.01
CA VAL A 332 -22.13 36.00 8.16
C VAL A 332 -21.75 37.47 8.10
N LEU A 333 -20.50 37.80 7.78
CA LEU A 333 -20.05 39.19 7.62
C LEU A 333 -20.76 39.90 6.46
N VAL A 334 -20.91 39.24 5.31
CA VAL A 334 -21.64 39.79 4.15
C VAL A 334 -23.10 40.05 4.52
N VAL A 335 -23.78 39.11 5.17
CA VAL A 335 -25.17 39.28 5.63
C VAL A 335 -25.28 40.43 6.63
N LEU A 336 -24.35 40.55 7.58
CA LEU A 336 -24.35 41.63 8.56
C LEU A 336 -24.16 43.01 7.92
N ILE A 337 -23.23 43.12 6.96
CA ILE A 337 -22.96 44.35 6.21
C ILE A 337 -24.20 44.77 5.40
N LEU A 338 -24.84 43.83 4.72
CA LEU A 338 -26.06 44.09 3.96
C LEU A 338 -27.21 44.56 4.88
N PHE A 339 -27.36 43.95 6.05
CA PHE A 339 -28.40 44.31 7.02
C PHE A 339 -28.18 45.72 7.60
N LEU A 340 -26.93 46.05 7.96
CA LEU A 340 -26.57 47.39 8.45
C LEU A 340 -26.74 48.46 7.36
N GLY A 341 -26.36 48.16 6.12
CA GLY A 341 -26.59 49.05 4.97
C GLY A 341 -28.07 49.34 4.74
N PHE A 342 -28.92 48.32 4.82
CA PHE A 342 -30.37 48.46 4.68
C PHE A 342 -30.99 49.30 5.82
N ALA A 343 -30.58 49.05 7.06
CA ALA A 343 -31.03 49.82 8.23
C ALA A 343 -30.67 51.31 8.11
N ALA A 344 -29.45 51.62 7.64
CA ALA A 344 -29.01 53.00 7.40
C ALA A 344 -29.83 53.69 6.31
N LEU A 345 -30.17 52.97 5.22
CA LEU A 345 -31.04 53.44 4.14
C LEU A 345 -32.45 53.78 4.64
N LEU A 346 -33.05 52.90 5.46
CA LEU A 346 -34.36 53.13 6.07
C LEU A 346 -34.37 54.34 7.01
N LEU A 347 -33.33 54.51 7.83
CA LEU A 347 -33.19 55.67 8.72
C LEU A 347 -33.05 56.97 7.91
N ARG A 348 -32.26 56.97 6.84
CA ARG A 348 -32.05 58.13 5.96
C ARG A 348 -33.34 58.50 5.21
N TRP A 349 -34.11 57.50 4.78
CA TRP A 349 -35.41 57.70 4.14
C TRP A 349 -36.47 58.25 5.10
N ARG A 350 -36.55 57.72 6.34
CA ARG A 350 -37.40 58.28 7.40
C ARG A 350 -37.01 59.72 7.76
N GLY A 351 -35.71 60.02 7.83
CA GLY A 351 -35.20 61.36 8.08
C GLY A 351 -35.57 62.36 6.98
N ARG A 352 -35.49 61.94 5.70
CA ARG A 352 -35.94 62.77 4.56
C ARG A 352 -37.45 63.02 4.59
N ARG A 353 -38.27 62.01 4.88
CA ARG A 353 -39.74 62.17 4.98
C ARG A 353 -40.19 63.12 6.09
N ARG A 354 -39.42 63.25 7.17
CA ARG A 354 -39.69 64.19 8.27
C ARG A 354 -39.31 65.65 7.97
N ARG A 355 -38.55 65.92 6.91
CA ARG A 355 -38.20 67.30 6.47
C ARG A 355 -39.17 67.88 5.43
N PHE A 356 -40.11 67.08 4.95
CA PHE A 356 -41.12 67.46 3.95
C PHE A 356 -42.56 67.43 4.52
N ARG A 357 -42.69 67.37 5.86
CA ARG A 357 -43.89 67.66 6.62
C ARG A 357 -43.53 68.77 7.59
#